data_AF-A0A3B8HE13-F1
#
_entry.id   AF-A0A3B8HE13-F1
#
_cell.length_a   1.000
_cell.length_b   1.000
_cell.length_c   1.000
_cell.angle_alpha   90.00
_cell.angle_beta   90.00
_cell.angle_gamma   90.00
#
_symmetry.space_group_name_H-M   'P 1'
#
loop_
_entity.id
_entity.type
_entity.pdbx_description
1 polymer ?
#
loop_
_entity_poly.entity_id
_entity_poly.type
_entity_poly.pdbx_seq_one_letter_code
_entity_poly.pdbx_strand_id
1 'polypeptide(L)' 'GVFHFGFDRTALAVAFTKAVFDEVRHITATEVVRPDSSGAMRAFTVFLMIGRKKG' A
#
# COMPACT_ATOMS: atom_id res chain seq x y z
N GLY A 1 4.03 19.37 1.81
CA GLY A 1 3.35 18.12 1.42
C GLY A 1 3.10 17.32 2.67
N VAL A 2 1.88 16.79 2.85
CA VAL A 2 1.55 15.95 4.01
C VAL A 2 2.22 14.59 3.82
N PHE A 3 3.07 14.19 4.76
CA PHE A 3 3.65 12.85 4.78
C PHE A 3 2.58 11.90 5.32
N HIS A 4 1.88 11.21 4.43
CA HIS A 4 1.06 10.08 4.84
C HIS A 4 2.02 8.96 5.23
N PHE A 5 1.96 8.49 6.49
CA PHE A 5 2.49 7.17 6.82
C PHE A 5 1.87 6.21 5.81
N GLY A 6 2.67 5.71 4.86
CA GLY A 6 2.15 4.87 3.78
C GLY A 6 1.23 3.80 4.34
N PHE A 7 0.15 3.48 3.63
CA PHE A 7 -0.81 2.49 4.11
C PHE A 7 -0.08 1.17 4.38
N ASP A 8 -0.07 0.76 5.65
CA ASP A 8 0.34 -0.60 6.02
C ASP A 8 -0.53 -1.59 5.24
N ARG A 9 0.10 -2.63 4.67
CA ARG A 9 -0.59 -3.62 3.85
C ARG A 9 -1.77 -4.26 4.59
N THR A 10 -1.62 -4.50 5.88
CA THR A 10 -2.67 -5.05 6.74
C THR A 10 -3.80 -4.05 6.93
N ALA A 11 -3.47 -2.79 7.22
CA ALA A 11 -4.47 -1.74 7.41
C ALA A 11 -5.32 -1.51 6.16
N LEU A 12 -4.69 -1.50 4.98
CA LEU A 12 -5.42 -1.36 3.71
C LEU A 12 -6.27 -2.60 3.39
N ALA A 13 -5.77 -3.81 3.69
CA ALA A 13 -6.53 -5.04 3.49
C ALA A 13 -7.79 -5.05 4.36
N VAL A 14 -7.68 -4.64 5.62
CA VAL A 14 -8.82 -4.50 6.53
C VAL A 14 -9.83 -3.48 5.98
N ALA A 15 -9.38 -2.38 5.39
CA ALA A 15 -10.28 -1.41 4.77
C ALA A 15 -11.04 -2.00 3.57
N PHE A 16 -10.38 -2.78 2.72
CA PHE A 16 -11.03 -3.49 1.61
C PHE A 16 -12.08 -4.49 2.10
N THR A 17 -11.76 -5.29 3.11
CA THR A 17 -12.71 -6.24 3.69
C THR A 17 -13.92 -5.53 4.29
N LYS A 18 -13.71 -4.41 5.02
CA LYS A 18 -14.81 -3.58 5.56
C LYS A 18 -15.66 -2.95 4.47
N ALA A 19 -15.06 -2.63 3.33
CA ALA A 19 -15.76 -2.13 2.15
C ALA A 19 -16.39 -3.23 1.29
N VAL A 20 -16.50 -4.46 1.82
CA VAL A 20 -17.21 -5.59 1.19
C VAL A 20 -16.53 -6.05 -0.12
N PHE A 21 -15.21 -5.92 -0.18
CA PHE A 21 -14.40 -6.61 -1.18
C PHE A 21 -13.98 -7.98 -0.65
N ASP A 22 -14.13 -9.00 -1.50
CA ASP A 22 -13.57 -10.34 -1.32
C ASP A 22 -12.28 -10.51 -2.12
N GLU A 23 -11.65 -11.69 -1.99
CA GLU A 23 -10.45 -12.08 -2.73
C GLU A 23 -9.34 -11.01 -2.62
N VAL A 24 -9.27 -10.36 -1.45
CA VAL A 24 -8.32 -9.27 -1.19
C VAL A 24 -6.91 -9.85 -1.17
N ARG A 25 -6.09 -9.40 -2.11
CA ARG A 25 -4.69 -9.78 -2.24
C ARG A 25 -3.83 -8.57 -2.54
N HIS A 26 -2.55 -8.66 -2.22
CA HIS A 26 -1.57 -7.63 -2.57
C HIS A 26 -0.37 -8.21 -3.32
N ILE A 27 0.23 -7.39 -4.18
CA ILE A 27 1.48 -7.71 -4.87
C ILE A 27 2.44 -6.54 -4.76
N THR A 28 3.74 -6.81 -4.56
CA THR A 28 4.76 -5.78 -4.73
C THR A 28 4.91 -5.52 -6.22
N ALA A 29 4.74 -4.26 -6.63
CA ALA A 29 4.84 -3.85 -8.03
C ALA A 29 6.27 -3.45 -8.38
N THR A 30 6.93 -2.68 -7.50
CA THR A 30 8.32 -2.25 -7.68
C THR A 30 8.89 -1.68 -6.38
N GLU A 31 10.17 -1.34 -6.37
CA GLU A 31 10.83 -0.55 -5.34
C GLU A 31 11.44 0.71 -5.96
N VAL A 32 11.25 1.85 -5.28
CA VAL A 32 11.79 3.14 -5.70
C VAL A 32 12.84 3.58 -4.70
N VAL A 33 14.06 3.79 -5.17
CA VAL A 33 15.14 4.34 -4.34
C VAL A 33 15.16 5.86 -4.47
N ARG A 34 14.94 6.56 -3.36
CA ARG A 34 14.94 8.04 -3.31
C ARG A 34 15.37 8.52 -1.92
N PRO A 35 15.74 9.82 -1.76
CA PRO A 35 15.95 10.38 -0.44
C PRO A 35 14.66 10.32 0.40
N ASP A 36 14.81 9.98 1.68
CA ASP A 36 13.77 10.13 2.69
C ASP A 36 13.70 11.57 3.22
N SER A 37 12.89 11.82 4.25
CA SER A 37 12.73 13.17 4.82
C SER A 37 13.99 13.72 5.50
N SER A 38 14.98 12.87 5.82
CA SER A 38 16.29 13.28 6.32
C SER A 38 17.33 13.47 5.21
N GLY A 39 16.97 13.18 3.95
CA GLY A 39 17.88 13.20 2.81
C GLY A 39 18.65 11.90 2.60
N ALA A 40 18.46 10.88 3.44
CA ALA A 40 19.10 9.59 3.29
C ALA A 40 18.45 8.77 2.17
N MET A 41 19.26 8.16 1.29
CA MET A 41 18.74 7.29 0.22
C MET A 41 18.12 6.04 0.83
N ARG A 42 16.84 5.78 0.52
CA ARG A 42 16.10 4.64 1.03
C ARG A 42 15.25 4.02 -0.08
N ALA A 43 15.06 2.70 -0.03
CA ALA A 43 14.12 1.98 -0.88
C ALA A 43 12.69 2.12 -0.33
N PHE A 44 11.75 2.44 -1.21
CA PHE A 44 10.32 2.55 -0.93
C PHE A 44 9.57 1.57 -1.81
N THR A 45 8.89 0.61 -1.18
CA THR A 45 8.13 -0.40 -1.91
C THR A 45 6.80 0.16 -2.40
N VAL A 46 6.53 0.04 -3.70
CA VAL A 46 5.22 0.29 -4.30
C VAL A 46 4.50 -1.04 -4.42
N PHE A 47 3.26 -1.10 -3.94
CA PHE A 47 2.45 -2.31 -4.00
C PHE A 47 1.04 -2.00 -4.51
N LEU A 48 0.42 -3.03 -5.07
CA LEU A 48 -0.98 -2.99 -5.51
C LEU A 48 -1.80 -3.84 -4.56
N MET A 49 -2.99 -3.36 -4.21
CA MET A 49 -4.01 -4.14 -3.53
C MET A 49 -5.20 -4.29 -4.47
N ILE A 50 -5.65 -5.54 -4.62
CA ILE A 50 -6.72 -5.92 -5.54
C ILE A 50 -7.76 -6.65 -4.71
N GLY A 51 -9.03 -6.28 -4.87
CA GLY A 51 -10.16 -6.98 -4.27
C GLY A 51 -11.32 -7.01 -5.26
N ARG A 52 -12.17 -8.04 -5.14
CA ARG A 52 -13.38 -8.22 -5.93
C ARG A 52 -14.57 -7.70 -5.14
N LYS A 53 -15.25 -6.67 -5.64
CA LYS A 53 -16.46 -6.15 -4.97
C LYS A 53 -17.55 -7.22 -5.00
N LYS A 54 -18.19 -7.51 -3.86
CA LYS A 54 -19.41 -8.32 -3.87
C LYS A 54 -20.49 -7.61 -4.69
N GLY A 55 -21.13 -8.36 -5.58
CA GLY A 55 -22.30 -7.91 -6.35
C GLY A 55 -23.53 -7.76 -5.48
#